data_AF-A0A7J4PYB2-F1
#
_entry.id   AF-A0A7J4PYB2-F1
#
_cell.length_a   1.000
_cell.length_b   1.000
_cell.length_c   1.000
_cell.angle_alpha   90.00
_cell.angle_beta   90.00
_cell.angle_gamma   90.00
#
_symmetry.space_group_name_H-M   'P 1'
#
loop_
_entity.id
_entity.type
_entity.pdbx_description
1 polymer ?
#
loop_
_entity_poly.entity_id
_entity_poly.type
_entity_poly.pdbx_seq_one_letter_code
_entity_poly.pdbx_strand_id
1 'polypeptide(L)'
;MAITRVEVTPKQGPGMRDVRGDVVRRQLAADHNISVSEIRSIVGFLIKSDIDGEAIATRVDDLFADPIIEDAATNTLLLTNKERFPTAPSTVVTVGFKAGVTDNPGTAALDGFRTIFPNAGIASISTYITYAFFGLSEEV
;
A
#
# COMPACT_ATOMS: atom_id res chain seq x y z
N MET A 1 -13.29 4.18 18.30
CA MET A 1 -12.21 3.75 17.40
C MET A 1 -12.70 3.57 15.99
N ALA A 2 -12.41 4.58 15.16
CA ALA A 2 -12.57 4.49 13.72
C ALA A 2 -11.40 3.68 13.11
N ILE A 3 -11.59 3.21 11.88
CA ILE A 3 -10.51 2.65 11.07
C ILE A 3 -10.15 3.69 10.02
N THR A 4 -8.92 4.19 10.07
CA THR A 4 -8.34 5.05 9.04
C THR A 4 -7.45 4.21 8.15
N ARG A 5 -7.66 4.31 6.84
CA ARG A 5 -6.85 3.62 5.83
C ARG A 5 -5.83 4.59 5.26
N VAL A 6 -4.57 4.22 5.27
CA VAL A 6 -3.51 4.91 4.52
C VAL A 6 -3.01 3.95 3.46
N GLU A 7 -2.96 4.38 2.21
CA GLU A 7 -2.38 3.61 1.11
C GLU A 7 -1.22 4.38 0.52
N VAL A 8 -0.16 3.66 0.15
CA VAL A 8 1.10 4.22 -0.33
C VAL A 8 1.56 3.43 -1.56
N THR A 9 1.98 4.14 -2.61
CA THR A 9 2.52 3.54 -3.84
C THR A 9 3.78 4.27 -4.27
N PRO A 10 4.77 3.58 -4.86
CA PRO A 10 5.89 4.24 -5.51
C PRO A 10 5.41 5.23 -6.59
N LYS A 11 6.02 6.41 -6.62
CA LYS A 11 5.83 7.41 -7.68
C LYS A 11 6.25 6.86 -9.04
N GLN A 12 5.64 7.39 -10.09
CA GLN A 12 6.06 7.14 -11.47
C GLN A 12 6.92 8.30 -11.98
N GLY A 13 8.00 7.98 -12.69
CA GLY A 13 8.89 8.96 -13.28
C GLY A 13 10.18 8.34 -13.81
N PRO A 14 10.99 9.10 -14.57
CA PRO A 14 12.28 8.63 -15.05
C PRO A 14 13.16 8.13 -13.91
N GLY A 15 13.59 6.87 -13.97
CA GLY A 15 14.44 6.24 -12.95
C GLY A 15 13.70 5.73 -11.70
N MET A 16 12.40 6.02 -11.56
CA MET A 16 11.57 5.44 -10.48
C MET A 16 11.06 4.07 -10.90
N ARG A 17 11.18 3.08 -10.02
CA ARG A 17 10.75 1.71 -10.28
C ARG A 17 9.98 1.17 -9.09
N ASP A 18 8.85 0.53 -9.39
CA ASP A 18 8.17 -0.30 -8.43
C ASP A 18 8.87 -1.67 -8.33
N VAL A 19 9.85 -1.75 -7.43
CA VAL A 19 10.66 -2.97 -7.25
C VAL A 19 9.79 -4.17 -6.85
N ARG A 20 8.77 -3.97 -6.03
CA ARG A 20 7.89 -5.06 -5.55
C ARG A 20 7.07 -5.62 -6.70
N GLY A 21 6.48 -4.75 -7.52
CA GLY A 21 5.76 -5.15 -8.73
C GLY A 21 6.68 -5.81 -9.76
N ASP A 22 7.88 -5.26 -9.97
CA ASP A 22 8.86 -5.81 -10.92
C ASP A 22 9.34 -7.22 -10.54
N VAL A 23 9.52 -7.50 -9.25
CA VAL A 23 9.90 -8.84 -8.77
C VAL A 23 8.80 -9.85 -9.09
N VAL A 24 7.54 -9.55 -8.75
CA VAL A 24 6.40 -10.44 -9.04
C VAL A 24 6.26 -10.66 -10.55
N ARG A 25 6.39 -9.60 -11.36
CA ARG A 25 6.30 -9.67 -12.82
C ARG A 25 7.37 -10.60 -13.41
N ARG A 26 8.61 -10.49 -12.91
CA ARG A 26 9.72 -11.35 -13.35
C ARG A 26 9.55 -12.80 -12.92
N GLN A 27 9.06 -13.05 -11.71
CA GLN A 27 8.77 -14.40 -11.22
C GLN A 27 7.66 -15.08 -12.04
N LEU A 28 6.56 -14.37 -12.32
CA LEU A 28 5.49 -14.88 -13.19
C LEU A 28 6.00 -15.28 -14.57
N ALA A 29 6.89 -14.47 -15.16
CA ALA A 29 7.48 -14.79 -16.46
C ALA A 29 8.42 -16.01 -16.39
N ALA A 30 9.28 -16.09 -15.36
CA ALA A 30 10.28 -17.14 -15.24
C ALA A 30 9.69 -18.50 -14.82
N ASP A 31 8.77 -18.50 -13.84
CA ASP A 31 8.31 -19.72 -13.18
C ASP A 31 7.01 -20.25 -13.80
N HIS A 32 6.23 -19.38 -14.44
CA HIS A 32 4.89 -19.71 -14.94
C HIS A 32 4.66 -19.34 -16.42
N ASN A 33 5.64 -18.75 -17.11
CA ASN A 33 5.51 -18.25 -18.48
C ASN A 33 4.32 -17.27 -18.66
N ILE A 34 3.96 -16.56 -17.59
CA ILE A 34 2.89 -15.55 -17.61
C ILE A 34 3.53 -14.18 -17.88
N SER A 35 3.20 -13.59 -19.02
CA SER A 35 3.64 -12.25 -19.39
C SER A 35 2.65 -11.20 -18.90
N VAL A 36 3.14 -10.24 -18.11
CA VAL A 36 2.38 -9.08 -17.64
C VAL A 36 3.17 -7.82 -18.00
N SER A 37 2.50 -6.82 -18.58
CA SER A 37 3.15 -5.58 -19.02
C SER A 37 3.70 -4.78 -17.84
N GLU A 38 2.87 -4.57 -16.82
CA GLU A 38 3.22 -3.81 -15.62
C GLU A 38 2.48 -4.36 -14.41
N ILE A 39 3.16 -4.38 -13.26
CA ILE A 39 2.54 -4.65 -11.97
C ILE A 39 2.90 -3.47 -11.06
N ARG A 40 1.88 -2.85 -10.48
CA ARG A 40 2.02 -1.77 -9.49
C ARG A 40 1.67 -2.30 -8.11
N SER A 41 2.42 -1.89 -7.11
CA SER A 41 2.21 -2.23 -5.71
C SER A 41 1.66 -1.04 -4.93
N ILE A 42 0.74 -1.35 -4.02
CA ILE A 42 0.17 -0.41 -3.05
C ILE A 42 0.30 -1.07 -1.68
N VAL A 43 1.03 -0.44 -0.77
CA VAL A 43 1.09 -0.85 0.64
C VAL A 43 -0.03 -0.12 1.37
N GLY A 44 -0.86 -0.86 2.09
CA GLY A 44 -1.95 -0.31 2.87
C GLY A 44 -1.75 -0.53 4.36
N PHE A 45 -2.10 0.49 5.15
CA PHE A 45 -2.16 0.48 6.60
C PHE A 45 -3.60 0.69 7.04
N LEU A 46 -4.11 -0.22 7.86
CA LEU A 46 -5.41 -0.12 8.53
C LEU A 46 -5.16 0.26 9.98
N ILE A 47 -5.41 1.51 10.31
CA ILE A 47 -5.12 2.11 11.61
C ILE A 47 -6.43 2.16 12.40
N LYS A 48 -6.54 1.33 13.42
CA LYS A 48 -7.65 1.38 14.38
C LYS A 48 -7.20 2.19 15.58
N SER A 49 -7.75 3.39 15.74
CA SER A 49 -7.43 4.29 16.86
C SER A 49 -8.57 5.30 17.10
N ASP A 50 -8.42 6.14 18.13
CA ASP A 50 -9.28 7.30 18.36
C ASP A 50 -8.67 8.61 17.80
N ILE A 51 -7.53 8.52 17.10
CA ILE A 51 -6.97 9.66 16.36
C ILE A 51 -7.79 9.89 15.10
N ASP A 52 -8.16 11.14 14.87
CA ASP A 52 -8.94 11.54 13.71
C ASP A 52 -8.20 11.28 12.38
N GLY A 53 -8.96 10.93 11.35
CA GLY A 53 -8.42 10.60 10.02
C GLY A 53 -7.71 11.79 9.35
N GLU A 54 -8.18 13.02 9.57
CA GLU A 54 -7.51 14.22 9.04
C GLU A 54 -6.19 14.47 9.76
N ALA A 55 -6.16 14.29 11.09
CA ALA A 55 -4.93 14.37 11.86
C ALA A 55 -3.88 13.36 11.38
N ILE A 56 -4.29 12.13 11.09
CA ILE A 56 -3.41 11.11 10.48
C ILE A 56 -2.95 11.58 9.09
N ALA A 57 -3.87 12.08 8.25
CA ALA A 57 -3.56 12.52 6.89
C ALA A 57 -2.46 13.60 6.86
N THR A 58 -2.46 14.55 7.80
CA THR A 58 -1.43 15.60 7.88
C THR A 58 -0.02 15.11 8.22
N ARG A 59 0.12 13.86 8.70
CA ARG A 59 1.40 13.28 9.16
C ARG A 59 1.75 12.00 8.42
N VAL A 60 1.15 11.75 7.25
CA VAL A 60 1.38 10.52 6.47
C VAL A 60 2.85 10.38 6.05
N ASP A 61 3.45 11.49 5.62
CA ASP A 61 4.84 11.54 5.14
C ASP A 61 5.88 11.41 6.27
N ASP A 62 5.46 11.51 7.53
CA ASP A 62 6.36 11.36 8.67
C ASP A 62 6.62 9.88 9.04
N LEU A 63 5.74 8.97 8.60
CA LEU A 63 5.77 7.58 9.06
C LEU A 63 5.41 6.56 7.98
N PHE A 64 4.36 6.81 7.21
CA PHE A 64 3.77 5.79 6.34
C PHE A 64 4.33 5.82 4.92
N ALA A 65 4.75 6.99 4.45
CA ALA A 65 5.22 7.19 3.09
C ALA A 65 6.54 7.98 3.07
N ASP A 66 7.42 7.64 2.14
CA ASP A 66 8.55 8.50 1.79
C ASP A 66 8.07 9.64 0.87
N PRO A 67 8.13 10.92 1.30
CA PRO A 67 7.61 12.04 0.53
C PRO A 67 8.37 12.28 -0.79
N ILE A 68 9.56 11.72 -0.95
CA ILE A 68 10.38 11.89 -2.16
C ILE A 68 9.94 10.89 -3.22
N ILE A 69 9.79 9.61 -2.87
CA ILE A 69 9.64 8.51 -3.83
C ILE A 69 8.27 7.82 -3.81
N GLU A 70 7.39 8.15 -2.86
CA GLU A 70 6.07 7.53 -2.72
C GLU A 70 4.95 8.58 -2.73
N ASP A 71 3.80 8.19 -3.28
CA ASP A 71 2.54 8.93 -3.14
C ASP A 71 1.66 8.20 -2.14
N ALA A 72 0.92 8.96 -1.33
CA ALA A 72 0.02 8.41 -0.34
C ALA A 72 -1.40 8.96 -0.45
N ALA A 73 -2.36 8.18 0.04
CA ALA A 73 -3.76 8.56 0.15
C ALA A 73 -4.33 8.13 1.50
N THR A 74 -5.09 9.01 2.14
CA THR A 74 -5.81 8.70 3.39
C THR A 74 -7.30 8.57 3.11
N ASN A 75 -7.90 7.49 3.61
CA ASN A 75 -9.30 7.09 3.44
C ASN A 75 -9.82 7.04 1.99
N THR A 76 -8.92 7.09 1.02
CA THR A 76 -9.20 7.01 -0.41
C THR A 76 -8.42 5.84 -1.00
N LEU A 77 -9.01 5.10 -1.94
CA LEU A 77 -8.31 4.02 -2.64
C LEU A 77 -7.38 4.65 -3.66
N LEU A 78 -6.07 4.36 -3.60
CA LEU A 78 -5.10 4.85 -4.58
C LEU A 78 -5.48 4.44 -6.00
N LEU A 79 -6.06 3.26 -6.18
CA LEU A 79 -6.58 2.79 -7.48
C LEU A 79 -7.67 3.68 -8.09
N THR A 80 -8.32 4.52 -7.29
CA THR A 80 -9.34 5.49 -7.79
C THR A 80 -8.71 6.82 -8.22
N ASN A 81 -7.44 7.06 -7.90
CA ASN A 81 -6.72 8.26 -8.31
C ASN A 81 -6.31 8.16 -9.79
N LYS A 82 -6.98 8.92 -10.65
CA LYS A 82 -6.75 8.93 -12.10
C LYS A 82 -5.42 9.54 -12.54
N GLU A 83 -4.76 10.33 -11.69
CA GLU A 83 -3.43 10.85 -11.97
C GLU A 83 -2.36 9.76 -11.80
N ARG A 84 -2.56 8.84 -10.85
CA ARG A 84 -1.60 7.77 -10.52
C ARG A 84 -1.91 6.44 -11.19
N PHE A 85 -3.19 6.19 -11.45
CA PHE A 85 -3.75 5.01 -12.09
C PHE A 85 -4.74 5.46 -13.19
N PRO A 86 -4.23 5.94 -14.34
CA PRO A 86 -5.07 6.49 -15.40
C PRO A 86 -5.97 5.42 -16.04
N THR A 87 -5.45 4.20 -16.17
CA THR A 87 -6.18 3.04 -16.67
C THR A 87 -6.58 2.11 -15.53
N ALA A 88 -7.68 1.38 -15.72
CA ALA A 88 -8.04 0.32 -14.78
C ALA A 88 -7.08 -0.87 -14.98
N PRO A 89 -6.60 -1.50 -13.90
CA PRO A 89 -5.85 -2.75 -14.01
C PRO A 89 -6.74 -3.88 -14.53
N SER A 90 -6.14 -4.83 -15.24
CA SER A 90 -6.79 -6.08 -15.69
C SER A 90 -7.23 -6.92 -14.49
N THR A 91 -6.44 -6.93 -13.42
CA THR A 91 -6.71 -7.70 -12.20
C THR A 91 -6.05 -7.02 -11.00
N VAL A 92 -6.65 -7.18 -9.83
CA VAL A 92 -6.13 -6.67 -8.57
C VAL A 92 -6.11 -7.80 -7.54
N VAL A 93 -4.96 -8.01 -6.89
CA VAL A 93 -4.81 -9.00 -5.83
C VAL A 93 -4.34 -8.30 -4.57
N THR A 94 -5.12 -8.43 -3.49
CA THR A 94 -4.76 -7.91 -2.16
C THR A 94 -4.37 -9.05 -1.24
N VAL A 95 -3.18 -8.94 -0.64
CA VAL A 95 -2.60 -9.91 0.28
C VAL A 95 -2.48 -9.27 1.65
N GLY A 96 -3.18 -9.83 2.64
CA GLY A 96 -3.08 -9.42 4.04
C GLY A 96 -2.55 -10.56 4.92
N PHE A 97 -2.13 -10.20 6.13
CA PHE A 97 -1.75 -11.19 7.13
C PHE A 97 -2.96 -12.01 7.59
N LYS A 98 -2.77 -13.33 7.75
CA LYS A 98 -3.80 -14.22 8.31
C LYS A 98 -4.05 -13.89 9.78
N ALA A 99 -5.29 -14.01 10.21
CA ALA A 99 -5.65 -13.84 11.63
C ALA A 99 -4.79 -14.76 12.53
N GLY A 100 -4.26 -14.18 13.61
CA GLY A 100 -3.37 -14.87 14.55
C GLY A 100 -1.89 -14.93 14.13
N VAL A 101 -1.52 -14.38 12.96
CA VAL A 101 -0.12 -14.22 12.54
C VAL A 101 0.38 -12.83 12.94
N THR A 102 1.67 -12.76 13.29
CA THR A 102 2.32 -11.48 13.60
C THR A 102 2.57 -10.68 12.32
N ASP A 103 1.98 -9.49 12.27
CA ASP A 103 2.24 -8.47 11.26
C ASP A 103 3.38 -7.55 11.76
N ASN A 104 4.62 -7.90 11.39
CA ASN A 104 5.80 -7.14 11.82
C ASN A 104 5.79 -5.69 11.28
N PRO A 105 5.51 -5.44 9.98
CA PRO A 105 5.36 -4.07 9.48
C PRO A 105 4.29 -3.26 10.23
N GLY A 106 3.13 -3.86 10.51
CA GLY A 106 2.06 -3.22 11.28
C GLY A 106 2.47 -2.90 12.72
N THR A 107 3.24 -3.79 13.35
CA THR A 107 3.78 -3.57 14.70
C THR A 107 4.79 -2.41 14.71
N ALA A 108 5.72 -2.38 13.75
CA ALA A 108 6.69 -1.28 13.63
C ALA A 108 6.01 0.06 13.33
N ALA A 109 5.00 0.05 12.44
CA ALA A 109 4.20 1.23 12.16
C ALA A 109 3.43 1.71 13.41
N LEU A 110 2.94 0.80 14.25
CA LEU A 110 2.25 1.17 15.49
C LEU A 110 3.18 1.88 16.49
N ASP A 111 4.43 1.47 16.59
CA ASP A 111 5.42 2.11 17.47
C ASP A 111 5.74 3.53 17.00
N GLY A 112 5.96 3.72 15.70
CA GLY A 112 6.12 5.05 15.11
C GLY A 112 4.86 5.90 15.27
N PHE A 113 3.69 5.30 15.09
CA PHE A 113 2.41 5.99 15.23
C PHE A 113 2.20 6.52 16.64
N ARG A 114 2.54 5.74 17.67
CA ARG A 114 2.50 6.19 19.07
C ARG A 114 3.53 7.26 19.39
N THR A 115 4.64 7.30 18.66
CA THR A 115 5.64 8.37 18.78
C THR A 115 5.08 9.69 18.23
N ILE A 116 4.39 9.66 17.08
CA ILE A 116 3.77 10.84 16.47
C ILE A 116 2.52 11.29 17.23
N PHE A 117 1.74 10.33 17.72
CA PHE A 117 0.49 10.55 18.45
C PHE A 117 0.55 9.91 19.85
N PRO A 118 1.23 10.54 20.84
CA PRO A 118 1.34 10.00 22.20
C PRO A 118 -0.01 9.78 22.88
N ASN A 119 -1.05 10.50 22.45
CA ASN A 119 -2.41 10.40 22.97
C ASN A 119 -3.27 9.32 22.28
N ALA A 120 -2.69 8.49 21.40
CA ALA A 120 -3.43 7.49 20.63
C ALA A 120 -4.04 6.35 21.47
N GLY A 121 -3.74 6.29 22.78
CA GLY A 121 -4.32 5.30 23.69
C GLY A 121 -4.13 3.87 23.19
N ILE A 122 -5.22 3.10 23.17
CA ILE A 122 -5.22 1.76 22.57
C ILE A 122 -5.36 1.92 21.05
N ALA A 123 -4.27 1.66 20.33
CA ALA A 123 -4.26 1.63 18.87
C ALA A 123 -3.69 0.30 18.35
N SER A 124 -4.12 -0.08 17.16
CA SER A 124 -3.57 -1.23 16.42
C SER A 124 -3.47 -0.91 14.94
N ILE A 125 -2.39 -1.37 14.29
CA ILE A 125 -2.19 -1.21 12.86
C ILE A 125 -2.02 -2.58 12.23
N SER A 126 -2.71 -2.80 11.10
CA SER A 126 -2.53 -3.98 10.24
C SER A 126 -2.16 -3.53 8.84
N THR A 127 -1.38 -4.33 8.14
CA THR A 127 -0.89 -4.04 6.80
C THR A 127 -1.39 -5.04 5.78
N TYR A 128 -1.48 -4.57 4.54
CA TYR A 128 -1.70 -5.40 3.37
C TYR A 128 -0.91 -4.83 2.20
N ILE A 129 -0.71 -5.66 1.18
CA ILE A 129 -0.18 -5.23 -0.10
C ILE A 129 -1.17 -5.57 -1.20
N THR A 130 -1.42 -4.61 -2.08
CA THR A 130 -2.24 -4.78 -3.26
C THR A 130 -1.34 -4.72 -4.49
N TYR A 131 -1.47 -5.71 -5.36
CA TYR A 131 -0.84 -5.74 -6.68
C TYR A 131 -1.89 -5.48 -7.75
N ALA A 132 -1.68 -4.44 -8.55
CA ALA A 132 -2.50 -4.09 -9.69
C ALA A 132 -1.78 -4.51 -10.98
N PHE A 133 -2.38 -5.43 -11.71
CA PHE A 133 -1.82 -6.05 -12.91
C PHE A 133 -2.35 -5.36 -14.16
N PHE A 134 -1.46 -4.93 -15.04
CA PHE A 134 -1.80 -4.28 -16.30
C PHE A 134 -1.30 -5.11 -17.48
N GLY A 135 -2.19 -5.33 -18.46
CA GLY A 135 -1.85 -6.10 -19.65
C GLY A 135 -1.71 -7.60 -19.37
N LEU A 136 -2.43 -8.12 -18.37
CA LEU A 136 -2.62 -9.56 -18.20
C LEU A 136 -3.61 -10.05 -19.26
N SER A 137 -3.32 -11.18 -19.90
CA SER A 137 -4.22 -11.83 -20.86
C SER A 137 -5.52 -12.29 -20.17
N GLU A 138 -6.64 -12.29 -20.89
CA GLU A 138 -7.92 -12.82 -20.36
C GLU A 138 -7.88 -14.34 -20.10
N GLU A 139 -6.91 -15.04 -20.68
CA GLU A 139 -6.75 -16.50 -20.56
C GLU A 139 -6.05 -16.95 -19.26
N VAL A 140 -5.55 -15.99 -18.46
CA VAL A 140 -4.84 -16.21 -17.18
C VAL A 140 -5.69 -15.70 -16.03
#